data_AF-A0A1I0CED8-F1
#
_entry.id   AF-A0A1I0CED8-F1
#
_cell.length_a   1.000
_cell.length_b   1.000
_cell.length_c   1.000
_cell.angle_alpha   90.00
_cell.angle_beta   90.00
_cell.angle_gamma   90.00
#
_symmetry.space_group_name_H-M   'P 1'
#
loop_
_entity.id
_entity.type
_entity.pdbx_description
1 polymer ?
#
loop_
_entity_poly.entity_id
_entity_poly.type
_entity_poly.pdbx_seq_one_letter_code
_entity_poly.pdbx_strand_id
1 'polypeptide(L)'
;MKNAKGIAKYIGRYVFRPAIAESRIESYDGEVVRFWYESHEDGKRIEEVLPVLEFIGKLVRHIPDKQFKMVRYYGVYSRNRKAKAKKVMSVW
;
A
#
# COMPACT_ATOMS: atom_id res chain seq x y z
N MET A 1 10.38 -19.18 -19.92
CA MET A 1 8.96 -18.84 -19.67
C MET A 1 8.73 -18.62 -18.19
N LYS A 2 8.03 -17.55 -17.78
CA LYS A 2 7.67 -17.34 -16.37
C LYS A 2 6.63 -18.41 -15.97
N ASN A 3 7.01 -19.31 -15.06
CA ASN A 3 6.14 -20.37 -14.53
C ASN A 3 4.86 -19.75 -13.94
N ALA A 4 3.68 -20.32 -14.25
CA ALA A 4 2.37 -19.86 -13.76
C ALA A 4 2.34 -19.69 -12.24
N LYS A 5 3.02 -20.58 -11.49
CA LYS A 5 3.18 -20.48 -10.03
C LYS A 5 3.92 -19.20 -9.60
N GLY A 6 4.92 -18.78 -10.39
CA GLY A 6 5.66 -17.55 -10.16
C GLY A 6 4.82 -16.30 -10.39
N ILE A 7 3.96 -16.32 -11.42
CA ILE A 7 3.03 -15.23 -11.73
C ILE A 7 1.96 -15.13 -10.63
N ALA A 8 1.33 -16.25 -10.25
CA ALA A 8 0.35 -16.30 -9.16
C ALA A 8 0.95 -15.77 -7.83
N LYS A 9 2.17 -16.17 -7.49
CA LYS A 9 2.88 -15.67 -6.30
C LYS A 9 3.20 -14.18 -6.38
N TYR A 10 3.43 -13.65 -7.59
CA TYR A 10 3.65 -12.22 -7.79
C TYR A 10 2.34 -11.45 -7.62
N ILE A 11 1.30 -11.83 -8.35
CA ILE A 11 -0.04 -11.22 -8.27
C ILE A 11 -0.55 -11.24 -6.83
N GLY A 12 -0.49 -12.40 -6.16
CA GLY A 12 -0.94 -12.52 -4.77
C GLY A 12 -0.25 -11.54 -3.81
N ARG A 13 1.05 -11.21 -4.00
CA ARG A 13 1.73 -10.24 -3.13
C ARG A 13 1.20 -8.81 -3.25
N TYR A 14 0.67 -8.45 -4.41
CA TYR A 14 0.21 -7.09 -4.70
C TYR A 14 -1.31 -6.97 -4.56
N VAL A 15 -2.06 -8.04 -4.82
CA VAL A 15 -3.52 -8.08 -4.63
C VAL A 15 -3.89 -8.20 -3.15
N PHE A 16 -3.15 -8.97 -2.34
CA PHE A 16 -3.47 -9.16 -0.91
C PHE A 16 -3.05 -8.02 0.03
N ARG A 17 -2.41 -6.95 -0.47
CA ARG A 17 -2.05 -5.79 0.35
C ARG A 17 -2.75 -4.51 -0.12
N PRO A 18 -4.08 -4.51 -0.22
CA PRO A 18 -4.84 -3.30 -0.53
C PRO A 18 -4.68 -2.28 0.62
N ALA A 19 -4.96 -1.01 0.32
CA ALA A 19 -4.96 0.05 1.33
C ALA A 19 -5.98 -0.24 2.47
N ILE A 20 -7.07 -0.93 2.14
CA ILE A 20 -8.05 -1.45 3.08
C ILE A 20 -8.36 -2.91 2.75
N ALA A 21 -8.42 -3.78 3.76
CA ALA A 21 -8.78 -5.17 3.56
C ALA A 21 -10.25 -5.30 3.12
N GLU A 22 -10.55 -6.20 2.19
CA GLU A 22 -11.91 -6.44 1.69
C GLU A 22 -12.90 -6.78 2.82
N SER A 23 -12.44 -7.54 3.83
CA SER A 23 -13.21 -7.88 5.03
C SER A 23 -13.64 -6.66 5.88
N ARG A 24 -13.09 -5.48 5.61
CA ARG A 24 -13.43 -4.23 6.29
C ARG A 24 -14.47 -3.40 5.54
N ILE A 25 -14.83 -3.80 4.32
CA ILE A 25 -15.96 -3.25 3.58
C ILE A 25 -17.20 -4.02 4.04
N GLU A 26 -18.16 -3.32 4.64
CA GLU A 26 -19.36 -3.92 5.21
C GLU A 26 -20.49 -4.01 4.19
N SER A 27 -20.66 -2.98 3.36
CA SER A 27 -21.64 -2.97 2.29
C SER A 27 -21.31 -1.97 1.18
N TYR A 28 -21.86 -2.23 0.00
CA TYR A 28 -21.81 -1.35 -1.16
C TYR A 28 -23.09 -1.53 -1.97
N ASP A 29 -23.78 -0.42 -2.28
CA ASP A 29 -25.05 -0.43 -3.02
C ASP A 29 -24.96 0.13 -4.45
N GLY A 30 -23.76 0.53 -4.89
CA GLY A 30 -23.55 1.18 -6.18
C GLY A 30 -23.23 2.68 -6.08
N GLU A 31 -23.66 3.32 -4.99
CA GLU A 31 -23.47 4.77 -4.79
C GLU A 31 -22.66 5.07 -3.54
N VAL A 32 -22.86 4.31 -2.47
CA VAL A 32 -22.18 4.50 -1.18
C VAL A 32 -21.49 3.22 -0.71
N VAL A 33 -20.34 3.39 -0.09
CA VAL A 33 -19.54 2.31 0.52
C VAL A 33 -19.54 2.52 2.02
N ARG A 34 -19.93 1.49 2.77
CA ARG A 34 -19.77 1.42 4.22
C ARG A 34 -18.57 0.56 4.55
N PHE A 35 -17.63 1.09 5.32
CA PHE A 35 -16.43 0.38 5.72
C PHE A 35 -15.93 0.84 7.08
N TRP A 36 -15.03 0.08 7.67
CA TRP A 36 -14.41 0.45 8.94
C TRP A 36 -12.89 0.37 8.87
N TYR A 37 -12.22 1.15 9.71
CA TYR A 37 -10.78 1.10 9.89
C TYR A 37 -10.39 1.41 11.33
N GLU A 38 -9.14 1.14 11.67
CA GLU A 38 -8.58 1.48 12.97
C GLU A 38 -7.84 2.82 12.84
N SER A 39 -8.19 3.80 13.67
CA SER A 39 -7.51 5.08 13.72
C SER A 39 -6.04 4.88 14.09
N HIS A 40 -5.12 5.43 13.30
CA HIS A 40 -3.69 5.37 13.61
C HIS A 40 -3.32 6.25 14.82
N GLU A 41 -4.16 7.23 15.18
CA GLU A 41 -3.90 8.13 16.32
C GLU A 41 -4.24 7.44 17.65
N ASP A 42 -5.41 6.79 17.70
CA ASP A 42 -6.01 6.32 18.95
C ASP A 42 -6.22 4.80 19.03
N GLY A 43 -6.02 4.07 17.92
CA GLY A 43 -6.32 2.62 17.83
C GLY A 43 -7.82 2.28 17.85
N LYS A 44 -8.70 3.26 17.72
CA LYS A 44 -10.16 3.06 17.79
C LYS A 44 -10.72 2.60 16.45
N ARG A 45 -11.70 1.70 16.49
CA ARG A 45 -12.52 1.34 15.33
C ARG A 45 -13.39 2.54 14.94
N ILE A 46 -13.25 2.97 13.69
CA ILE A 46 -14.05 4.03 13.06
C ILE A 46 -14.84 3.39 11.92
N GLU A 47 -16.13 3.68 11.85
CA GLU A 47 -17.02 3.28 10.75
C GLU A 47 -17.33 4.52 9.92
N GLU A 48 -17.13 4.44 8.61
CA GLU A 48 -17.41 5.51 7.66
C GLU A 48 -18.37 5.03 6.57
N VAL A 49 -19.21 5.95 6.11
CA VAL A 49 -20.05 5.78 4.92
C VAL A 49 -19.72 6.92 3.97
N LEU A 50 -19.24 6.60 2.78
CA LEU A 50 -18.82 7.59 1.79
C LEU A 50 -19.43 7.29 0.42
N PRO A 51 -19.66 8.33 -0.42
CA PRO A 51 -19.88 8.13 -1.83
C PRO A 51 -18.74 7.32 -2.47
N VAL A 52 -19.07 6.47 -3.44
CA VAL A 52 -18.12 5.54 -4.08
C VAL A 52 -16.93 6.26 -4.70
N LEU A 53 -17.13 7.44 -5.29
CA LEU A 53 -16.05 8.22 -5.90
C LEU A 53 -15.07 8.78 -4.86
N GLU A 54 -15.56 9.19 -3.69
CA GLU A 54 -14.71 9.64 -2.58
C GLU A 54 -13.92 8.48 -1.99
N PHE A 55 -14.56 7.31 -1.83
CA PHE A 55 -13.89 6.09 -1.41
C PHE A 55 -12.76 5.69 -2.38
N ILE A 56 -13.03 5.69 -3.68
CA ILE A 56 -12.00 5.45 -4.71
C ILE A 56 -10.88 6.50 -4.62
N GLY A 57 -11.21 7.78 -4.42
CA GLY A 57 -10.23 8.84 -4.21
C GLY A 57 -9.31 8.56 -3.01
N LYS A 58 -9.87 8.10 -1.89
CA LYS A 58 -9.08 7.67 -0.71
C LYS A 58 -8.17 6.49 -1.03
N LEU A 59 -8.53 5.57 -1.91
CA LEU A 59 -7.66 4.47 -2.33
C LEU A 59 -6.56 4.93 -3.29
N VAL A 60 -6.90 5.77 -4.27
CA VAL A 60 -5.97 6.24 -5.32
C VAL A 60 -4.81 7.05 -4.72
N ARG A 61 -5.02 7.76 -3.60
CA ARG A 61 -3.94 8.52 -2.93
C ARG A 61 -2.72 7.67 -2.53
N HIS A 62 -2.88 6.35 -2.42
CA HIS A 62 -1.78 5.43 -2.09
C HIS A 62 -0.93 5.07 -3.32
N ILE A 63 -1.36 5.46 -4.52
CA ILE A 63 -0.63 5.29 -5.76
C ILE A 63 0.31 6.50 -5.92
N PRO A 64 1.64 6.30 -5.88
CA PRO A 64 2.57 7.39 -6.04
C PRO A 64 2.60 7.90 -7.49
N ASP A 65 2.94 9.18 -7.66
CA ASP A 65 3.08 9.79 -8.97
C ASP A 65 4.11 9.08 -9.84
N LYS A 66 3.96 9.27 -11.16
CA LYS A 66 4.93 8.77 -12.12
C LYS A 66 6.32 9.32 -11.80
N GLN A 67 7.30 8.43 -11.81
CA GLN A 67 8.72 8.71 -11.47
C GLN A 67 8.98 9.12 -10.01
N PHE A 68 7.98 9.13 -9.12
CA PHE A 68 8.20 9.33 -7.69
C PHE A 68 9.10 8.22 -7.12
N LYS A 69 10.26 8.62 -6.57
CA LYS A 69 11.19 7.69 -5.92
C LYS A 69 10.82 7.57 -4.45
N MET A 70 10.08 6.51 -4.11
CA MET A 70 9.81 6.18 -2.70
C MET A 70 11.11 6.04 -1.90
N VAL A 71 11.05 6.29 -0.59
CA VAL A 71 12.20 6.28 0.35
C VAL A 71 13.10 5.05 0.15
N ARG A 72 12.50 3.87 -0.07
CA ARG A 72 13.22 2.61 -0.33
C ARG A 72 14.19 2.65 -1.52
N TYR A 73 13.91 3.47 -2.53
CA TYR A 73 14.71 3.57 -3.75
C TYR A 73 15.64 4.78 -3.77
N TYR A 74 15.60 5.62 -2.73
CA TYR A 74 16.37 6.84 -2.61
C TYR A 74 17.50 6.71 -1.57
N GLY A 75 18.49 7.60 -1.65
CA GLY A 75 19.56 7.74 -0.65
C GLY A 75 20.30 6.44 -0.33
N VAL A 76 20.52 6.20 0.96
CA VAL A 76 21.23 5.01 1.50
C VAL A 76 20.45 3.71 1.30
N TYR A 77 19.13 3.77 1.16
CA TYR A 77 18.27 2.61 0.92
C TYR A 77 18.27 2.15 -0.54
N SER A 78 18.71 3.02 -1.46
CA SER A 78 18.81 2.70 -2.88
C SER A 78 19.70 1.48 -3.12
N ARG A 79 19.19 0.51 -3.89
CA ARG A 79 19.91 -0.72 -4.26
C ARG A 79 21.31 -0.42 -4.81
N ASN A 80 21.44 0.62 -5.63
CA ASN A 80 22.69 0.99 -6.29
C ASN A 80 23.73 1.58 -5.32
N ARG A 81 23.28 2.08 -4.15
CA ARG A 81 24.15 2.63 -3.10
C ARG A 81 24.39 1.66 -1.96
N LYS A 82 23.80 0.46 -1.98
CA LYS A 82 23.83 -0.53 -0.90
C LYS A 82 25.26 -0.86 -0.42
N ALA A 83 26.20 -1.08 -1.34
CA ALA A 83 27.58 -1.41 -0.99
C ALA A 83 28.28 -0.24 -0.27
N LYS A 84 28.13 0.99 -0.79
CA LYS A 84 28.68 2.20 -0.18
C LYS A 84 28.03 2.51 1.17
N ALA A 85 26.70 2.40 1.25
CA ALA A 85 25.95 2.59 2.49
C ALA A 85 26.40 1.59 3.58
N LYS A 86 26.59 0.31 3.23
CA LYS A 86 27.09 -0.71 4.16
C LYS A 86 28.49 -0.37 4.70
N LYS A 87 29.38 0.13 3.85
CA LYS A 87 30.73 0.56 4.25
C LYS A 87 30.72 1.77 5.18
N VAL A 88 29.83 2.73 4.95
CA VAL A 88 29.69 3.90 5.83
C VAL A 88 29.10 3.50 7.18
N MET A 89 28.08 2.64 7.17
CA MET A 89 27.43 2.14 8.39
C MET A 89 28.33 1.23 9.24
N SER A 90 29.37 0.62 8.67
CA SER A 90 30.30 -0.23 9.41
C SER A 90 31.42 0.53 10.11
N VAL A 91 31.49 1.86 9.92
CA VAL A 91 32.49 2.74 10.55
C VAL A 91 31.90 3.46 11.77
N TRP A 92 30.60 3.29 12.00
CA TRP A 92 29.90 3.68 13.22
C TRP A 92 29.70 2.44 14.09
#